data_AF-A0A9D8XRX7-F1
#
_entry.id   AF-A0A9D8XRX7-F1
#
_cell.length_a   1.000
_cell.length_b   1.000
_cell.length_c   1.000
_cell.angle_alpha   90.00
_cell.angle_beta   90.00
_cell.angle_gamma   90.00
#
_symmetry.space_group_name_H-M   'P 1'
#
loop_
_entity.id
_entity.type
_entity.pdbx_description
1 polymer ?
#
loop_
_entity_poly.entity_id
_entity_poly.type
_entity_poly.pdbx_seq_one_letter_code
_entity_poly.pdbx_strand_id
1 'polypeptide(L)'
;MKKLTTLSLLLLTFSLMFLSSCLEDSDSRQWRKANEAFMEGLKDSTNIFALEHRDSIIVAEKGGKYEAGPVSGILYQEIKAGHGEIPVIGQMVSVKYTGWLYDNTQFDTGKMTFKLGESTIDGFREVVERMPVGARW
;
A
#
# COMPACT_ATOMS: atom_id res chain seq x y z
N MET A 1 -38.87 -10.79 -43.62
CA MET A 1 -37.84 -11.44 -42.78
C MET A 1 -36.48 -10.86 -43.16
N LYS A 2 -35.87 -10.01 -42.32
CA LYS A 2 -34.55 -9.41 -42.61
C LYS A 2 -33.47 -10.46 -42.27
N LYS A 3 -32.68 -10.88 -43.26
CA LYS A 3 -31.59 -11.84 -43.06
C LYS A 3 -30.48 -11.15 -42.26
N LEU A 4 -30.27 -11.61 -41.04
CA LEU A 4 -29.16 -11.15 -40.21
C LEU A 4 -27.86 -11.59 -40.88
N THR A 5 -27.06 -10.64 -41.35
CA THR A 5 -25.80 -10.94 -42.04
C THR A 5 -24.74 -11.32 -41.00
N THR A 6 -23.91 -12.31 -41.34
CA THR A 6 -22.85 -12.86 -40.48
C THR A 6 -21.91 -11.79 -39.92
N LEU A 7 -21.73 -10.66 -40.63
CA LEU A 7 -20.97 -9.50 -40.18
C LEU A 7 -21.59 -8.79 -38.98
N SER A 8 -22.92 -8.70 -38.90
CA SER A 8 -23.63 -8.10 -37.76
C SER A 8 -23.58 -9.00 -36.52
N LEU A 9 -23.47 -10.31 -36.70
CA LEU A 9 -23.30 -11.28 -35.61
C LEU A 9 -21.86 -11.24 -35.08
N LEU A 10 -20.86 -11.08 -35.96
CA LEU A 10 -19.44 -10.97 -35.60
C LEU A 10 -19.14 -9.69 -34.81
N LEU A 11 -19.74 -8.56 -35.19
CA LEU A 11 -19.61 -7.29 -34.45
C LEU A 11 -20.29 -7.35 -33.07
N LEU A 12 -21.43 -8.05 -32.94
CA LEU A 12 -22.07 -8.26 -31.64
C LEU A 12 -21.21 -9.11 -30.70
N THR A 13 -20.57 -10.16 -31.21
CA THR A 13 -19.67 -11.01 -30.42
C THR A 13 -18.38 -10.31 -30.04
N PHE A 14 -17.84 -9.44 -30.90
CA PHE A 14 -16.66 -8.63 -30.59
C PHE A 14 -16.96 -7.62 -29.47
N SER A 15 -18.16 -7.03 -29.45
CA SER A 15 -18.60 -6.14 -28.37
C SER A 15 -18.80 -6.83 -27.02
N LEU A 16 -19.16 -8.12 -26.99
CA LEU A 16 -19.30 -8.88 -25.74
C LEU A 16 -17.96 -9.25 -25.11
N MET A 17 -16.88 -9.36 -25.90
CA MET A 17 -15.54 -9.71 -25.38
C MET A 17 -14.86 -8.55 -24.63
N PHE A 18 -15.28 -7.29 -24.81
CA PHE A 18 -14.75 -6.15 -24.06
C PHE A 18 -15.40 -5.95 -22.67
N LEU A 19 -16.51 -6.64 -22.37
CA LEU A 19 -17.19 -6.51 -21.07
C LEU A 19 -16.57 -7.39 -19.97
N SER A 20 -15.71 -8.35 -20.32
CA SER A 20 -15.10 -9.25 -19.33
C SER A 20 -13.96 -8.60 -18.55
N SER A 21 -13.51 -7.40 -18.92
CA SER A 21 -12.46 -6.67 -18.19
C SER A 21 -12.98 -5.97 -16.91
N CYS A 22 -14.26 -6.11 -16.59
CA CYS A 22 -14.88 -5.56 -15.37
C CYS A 22 -15.30 -6.64 -14.35
N LEU A 23 -15.15 -7.94 -14.65
CA LEU A 23 -15.27 -8.97 -13.62
C LEU A 23 -13.90 -9.14 -12.95
N GLU A 24 -13.69 -8.45 -11.83
CA GLU A 24 -12.64 -8.80 -10.88
C GLU A 24 -12.78 -10.31 -10.54
N ASP A 25 -11.67 -11.04 -10.38
CA ASP A 25 -11.74 -12.46 -10.06
C ASP A 25 -12.30 -12.66 -8.63
N SER A 26 -13.01 -13.76 -8.36
CA SER A 26 -13.61 -14.01 -7.03
C SER A 26 -12.57 -14.07 -5.93
N ASP A 27 -11.39 -14.59 -6.23
CA ASP A 27 -10.35 -14.83 -5.24
C ASP A 27 -9.72 -13.50 -4.84
N SER A 28 -9.52 -12.61 -5.82
CA SER A 28 -9.04 -11.23 -5.58
C SER A 28 -10.03 -10.44 -4.71
N ARG A 29 -11.33 -10.56 -4.97
CA ARG A 29 -12.36 -9.94 -4.12
C ARG A 29 -12.37 -10.50 -2.70
N GLN A 30 -12.28 -11.81 -2.56
CA GLN A 30 -12.27 -12.47 -1.25
C GLN A 30 -11.05 -12.05 -0.44
N TRP A 31 -9.87 -12.05 -1.06
CA TRP A 31 -8.63 -11.58 -0.46
C TRP A 31 -8.77 -10.12 0.00
N ARG A 32 -9.27 -9.22 -0.85
CA ARG A 32 -9.41 -7.80 -0.51
C ARG A 32 -10.35 -7.60 0.67
N LYS A 33 -11.49 -8.28 0.69
CA LYS A 33 -12.44 -8.21 1.80
C LYS A 33 -11.85 -8.73 3.11
N ALA A 34 -11.08 -9.82 3.07
CA ALA A 34 -10.43 -10.38 4.25
C ALA A 34 -9.33 -9.43 4.77
N ASN A 35 -8.52 -8.87 3.87
CA ASN A 35 -7.51 -7.88 4.22
C ASN A 35 -8.12 -6.60 4.80
N GLU A 36 -9.21 -6.09 4.22
CA GLU A 36 -9.96 -4.93 4.75
C GLU A 36 -10.49 -5.20 6.16
N ALA A 37 -11.06 -6.38 6.40
CA ALA A 37 -11.56 -6.76 7.73
C ALA A 37 -10.43 -6.86 8.76
N PHE A 38 -9.27 -7.37 8.37
CA PHE A 38 -8.07 -7.37 9.21
C PHE A 38 -7.65 -5.94 9.56
N MET A 39 -7.51 -5.07 8.57
CA MET A 39 -7.12 -3.66 8.77
C MET A 39 -8.14 -2.89 9.64
N GLU A 40 -9.43 -3.15 9.49
CA GLU A 40 -10.48 -2.59 10.35
C GLU A 40 -10.28 -3.00 11.81
N GLY A 41 -9.97 -4.28 12.04
CA GLY A 41 -9.69 -4.80 13.38
C GLY A 41 -8.47 -4.17 14.06
N LEU A 42 -7.55 -3.57 13.29
CA LEU A 42 -6.39 -2.87 13.85
C LEU A 42 -6.70 -1.45 14.32
N LYS A 43 -7.79 -0.82 13.85
CA LYS A 43 -8.07 0.61 14.12
C LYS A 43 -8.30 0.92 15.60
N ASP A 44 -8.82 -0.02 16.36
CA ASP A 44 -9.07 0.13 17.80
C ASP A 44 -7.85 -0.23 18.67
N SER A 45 -6.72 -0.60 18.04
CA SER A 45 -5.49 -0.96 18.76
C SER A 45 -4.82 0.28 19.35
N THR A 46 -4.43 0.20 20.63
CA THR A 46 -3.81 1.34 21.35
C THR A 46 -2.34 1.56 21.00
N ASN A 47 -1.72 0.63 20.28
CA ASN A 47 -0.30 0.57 19.96
C ASN A 47 -0.02 0.48 18.46
N ILE A 48 -1.05 0.59 17.62
CA ILE A 48 -0.93 0.67 16.16
C ILE A 48 -1.39 2.06 15.76
N PHE A 49 -0.56 2.76 15.01
CA PHE A 49 -0.75 4.16 14.64
C PHE A 49 -0.80 4.28 13.13
N ALA A 50 -1.60 5.22 12.63
CA ALA A 50 -1.61 5.57 11.23
C ALA A 50 -0.37 6.41 10.90
N LEU A 51 0.32 6.07 9.82
CA LEU A 51 1.43 6.85 9.30
C LEU A 51 0.85 8.03 8.50
N GLU A 52 1.14 9.26 8.95
CA GLU A 52 0.73 10.46 8.24
C GLU A 52 1.60 10.71 6.99
N HIS A 53 1.03 11.23 5.90
CA HIS A 53 1.83 11.68 4.75
C HIS A 53 2.80 12.78 5.19
N ARG A 54 4.03 12.72 4.65
CA ARG A 54 4.95 13.87 4.72
C ARG A 54 4.45 15.07 3.90
N ASP A 55 3.54 14.84 2.94
CA ASP A 55 2.91 15.87 2.10
C ASP A 55 1.85 16.70 2.81
N SER A 56 1.82 16.69 4.15
CA SER A 56 1.44 17.86 4.95
C SER A 56 2.40 19.06 4.72
N ILE A 57 3.00 19.18 3.54
CA ILE A 57 3.47 20.45 3.01
C ILE A 57 2.24 21.32 2.93
N ILE A 58 2.29 22.38 3.72
CA ILE A 58 1.41 23.54 3.62
C ILE A 58 1.35 23.93 2.13
N VAL A 59 0.32 23.49 1.41
CA VAL A 59 -0.16 24.26 0.29
C VAL A 59 -0.78 25.48 0.95
N ALA A 60 -0.01 26.56 0.98
CA ALA A 60 -0.52 27.87 1.34
C ALA A 60 -1.50 28.30 0.23
N GLU A 61 -2.68 27.67 0.16
CA GLU A 61 -3.82 28.39 -0.34
C GLU A 61 -4.16 29.46 0.70
N LYS A 62 -4.27 30.70 0.22
CA LYS A 62 -4.79 31.83 0.99
C LYS A 62 -6.11 31.41 1.63
N GLY A 63 -6.13 31.01 2.91
CA GLY A 63 -7.39 30.58 3.52
C GLY A 63 -7.38 29.96 4.91
N GLY A 64 -6.23 29.57 5.49
CA GLY A 64 -6.13 29.30 6.92
C GLY A 64 -7.09 28.23 7.48
N LYS A 65 -7.02 27.00 6.94
CA LYS A 65 -7.56 25.81 7.61
C LYS A 65 -6.52 24.69 7.55
N TYR A 66 -6.14 24.17 8.72
CA TYR A 66 -5.39 22.91 8.82
C TYR A 66 -6.41 21.79 8.76
N GLU A 67 -6.61 21.20 7.58
CA GLU A 67 -7.23 19.88 7.48
C GLU A 67 -6.11 18.85 7.63
N ALA A 68 -6.31 17.84 8.49
CA ALA A 68 -5.36 16.75 8.66
C ALA A 68 -5.06 16.15 7.26
N GLY A 69 -3.79 16.15 6.86
CA GLY A 69 -3.37 15.69 5.53
C GLY A 69 -3.76 14.23 5.26
N PRO A 70 -3.69 13.78 3.99
CA PRO A 70 -4.09 12.42 3.63
C PRO A 70 -3.22 11.38 4.36
N VAL A 71 -3.82 10.50 5.15
CA VAL A 71 -3.13 9.35 5.77
C VAL A 71 -2.57 8.46 4.66
N SER A 72 -1.33 7.94 4.78
CA SER A 72 -0.73 7.12 3.69
C SER A 72 -1.35 5.74 3.51
N GLY A 73 -2.34 5.39 4.33
CA GLY A 73 -2.93 4.04 4.38
C GLY A 73 -2.03 3.02 5.06
N ILE A 74 -0.86 3.43 5.55
CA ILE A 74 0.08 2.60 6.29
C ILE A 74 -0.24 2.69 7.77
N LEU A 75 -0.32 1.53 8.41
CA LEU A 75 -0.33 1.42 9.86
C LEU A 75 1.05 0.94 10.32
N TYR A 76 1.51 1.43 11.46
CA TYR A 76 2.77 1.00 12.05
C TYR A 76 2.62 0.80 13.57
N GLN A 77 3.48 -0.06 14.11
CA GLN A 77 3.64 -0.24 15.54
C GLN A 77 5.13 -0.19 15.84
N GLU A 78 5.57 0.66 16.75
CA GLU A 78 6.95 0.57 17.23
C GLU A 78 7.05 -0.53 18.30
N ILE A 79 7.84 -1.56 18.01
CA ILE A 79 8.07 -2.69 18.92
C ILE A 79 9.33 -2.47 19.77
N LYS A 80 10.33 -1.78 19.22
CA LYS A 80 11.54 -1.34 19.93
C LYS A 80 12.02 -0.01 19.36
N ALA A 81 12.18 0.98 20.23
CA ALA A 81 12.74 2.27 19.87
C ALA A 81 14.20 2.17 19.37
N GLY A 82 14.46 2.83 18.24
CA GLY A 82 15.81 3.12 17.75
C GLY A 82 16.31 4.44 18.33
N HIS A 83 17.62 4.63 18.34
CA HIS A 83 18.25 5.85 18.87
C HIS A 83 19.32 6.42 17.95
N GLY A 84 19.49 5.84 16.76
CA GLY A 84 20.37 6.40 15.74
C GLY A 84 19.66 7.39 14.83
N GLU A 85 20.38 7.89 13.83
CA GLU A 85 19.86 8.86 12.87
C GLU A 85 18.66 8.29 12.08
N ILE A 86 17.76 9.18 11.66
CA ILE A 86 16.66 8.83 10.76
C ILE A 86 17.22 8.83 9.32
N PRO A 87 17.07 7.74 8.54
CA PRO A 87 17.56 7.68 7.18
C PRO A 87 16.96 8.76 6.27
N VAL A 88 17.79 9.31 5.40
CA VAL A 88 17.40 10.29 4.38
C VAL A 88 17.39 9.63 3.00
N ILE A 89 16.47 10.06 2.13
CA ILE A 89 16.39 9.62 0.73
C ILE A 89 17.78 9.75 0.07
N GLY A 90 18.16 8.71 -0.68
CA GLY A 90 19.46 8.60 -1.35
C GLY A 90 20.55 7.93 -0.53
N GLN A 91 20.37 7.74 0.78
CA GLN A 91 21.32 6.99 1.61
C GLN A 91 21.21 5.48 1.39
N MET A 92 22.32 4.77 1.62
CA MET A 92 22.33 3.32 1.71
C MET A 92 21.83 2.89 3.09
N VAL A 93 20.75 2.10 3.10
CA VAL A 93 20.15 1.55 4.32
C VAL A 93 20.28 0.03 4.34
N SER A 94 20.41 -0.55 5.52
CA SER A 94 20.45 -2.00 5.70
C SER A 94 19.42 -2.43 6.74
N VAL A 95 18.57 -3.38 6.36
CA VAL A 95 17.42 -3.83 7.16
C VAL A 95 17.46 -5.34 7.35
N LYS A 96 16.85 -5.81 8.44
CA LYS A 96 16.39 -7.20 8.58
C LYS A 96 14.86 -7.15 8.60
N TYR A 97 14.20 -8.02 7.86
CA TYR A 97 12.75 -7.98 7.73
C TYR A 97 12.14 -9.38 7.67
N THR A 98 10.84 -9.44 7.94
CA THR A 98 9.99 -10.61 7.69
C THR A 98 8.64 -10.09 7.19
N GLY A 99 8.18 -10.62 6.06
CA GLY A 99 6.91 -10.26 5.43
C GLY A 99 5.83 -11.30 5.72
N TRP A 100 4.65 -10.82 6.12
CA TRP A 100 3.49 -11.63 6.49
C TRP A 100 2.25 -11.15 5.75
N LEU A 101 1.36 -12.07 5.40
CA LEU A 101 -0.01 -11.78 4.96
C LEU A 101 -0.93 -11.59 6.19
N TYR A 102 -2.15 -11.09 5.97
CA TYR A 102 -3.14 -10.83 7.03
C TYR A 102 -3.53 -12.07 7.86
N ASP A 103 -3.27 -13.27 7.33
CA ASP A 103 -3.57 -14.56 7.96
C ASP A 103 -2.37 -15.20 8.67
N ASN A 104 -1.28 -14.46 8.85
CA ASN A 104 0.01 -14.92 9.39
C ASN A 104 0.79 -15.87 8.47
N THR A 105 0.44 -15.97 7.18
CA THR A 105 1.30 -16.64 6.21
C THR A 105 2.56 -15.80 5.97
N GLN A 106 3.73 -16.33 6.34
CA GLN A 106 5.01 -15.70 6.00
C GLN A 106 5.26 -15.86 4.50
N PHE A 107 5.50 -14.76 3.78
CA PHE A 107 5.84 -14.82 2.35
C PHE A 107 7.32 -14.53 2.06
N ASP A 108 8.03 -13.84 2.96
CA ASP A 108 9.46 -13.56 2.80
C ASP A 108 10.17 -13.28 4.14
N THR A 109 11.48 -13.48 4.21
CA THR A 109 12.33 -13.11 5.34
C THR A 109 13.77 -12.93 4.89
N GLY A 110 14.47 -11.92 5.41
CA GLY A 110 15.82 -11.67 4.94
C GLY A 110 16.54 -10.48 5.52
N LYS A 111 17.68 -10.18 4.90
CA LYS A 111 18.46 -8.96 5.10
C LYS A 111 18.68 -8.33 3.74
N MET A 112 18.49 -7.03 3.66
CA MET A 112 18.62 -6.29 2.41
C MET A 112 19.36 -4.98 2.65
N THR A 113 20.24 -4.63 1.72
CA THR A 113 20.90 -3.33 1.65
C THR A 113 20.51 -2.66 0.33
N PHE A 114 19.98 -1.45 0.40
CA PHE A 114 19.44 -0.75 -0.77
C PHE A 114 19.59 0.76 -0.61
N LYS A 115 19.46 1.49 -1.73
CA LYS A 115 19.42 2.94 -1.74
C LYS A 115 17.99 3.42 -1.49
N LEU A 116 17.77 4.16 -0.40
CA LEU A 116 16.44 4.61 -0.01
C LEU A 116 15.87 5.56 -1.07
N GLY A 117 14.69 5.24 -1.60
CA GLY A 117 14.02 6.03 -2.63
C GLY A 117 14.06 5.49 -4.06
N GLU A 118 14.80 4.40 -4.33
CA GLU A 118 14.97 3.90 -5.71
C GLU A 118 14.52 2.45 -5.94
N SER A 119 14.52 1.57 -4.93
CA SER A 119 14.48 0.11 -5.18
C SER A 119 13.58 -0.69 -4.23
N THR A 120 12.53 -0.08 -3.69
CA THR A 120 11.57 -0.76 -2.79
C THR A 120 10.14 -0.35 -3.11
N ILE A 121 9.18 -1.16 -2.69
CA ILE A 121 7.76 -0.80 -2.72
C ILE A 121 7.53 0.48 -1.90
N ASP A 122 6.59 1.32 -2.35
CA ASP A 122 6.40 2.66 -1.79
C ASP A 122 6.08 2.65 -0.29
N GLY A 123 5.22 1.74 0.16
CA GLY A 123 4.90 1.64 1.59
C GLY A 123 6.11 1.26 2.45
N PHE A 124 6.98 0.39 1.95
CA PHE A 124 8.20 0.01 2.66
C PHE A 124 9.21 1.17 2.70
N ARG A 125 9.38 1.88 1.59
CA ARG A 125 10.20 3.11 1.53
C ARG A 125 9.72 4.12 2.57
N GLU A 126 8.41 4.38 2.61
CA GLU A 126 7.80 5.38 3.46
C GLU A 126 8.02 5.09 4.96
N VAL A 127 7.92 3.82 5.35
CA VAL A 127 8.20 3.37 6.72
C VAL A 127 9.69 3.53 7.04
N VAL A 128 10.59 3.02 6.19
CA VAL A 128 12.04 3.03 6.48
C VAL A 128 12.60 4.46 6.62
N GLU A 129 12.06 5.44 5.89
CA GLU A 129 12.41 6.86 6.00
C GLU A 129 11.99 7.51 7.34
N ARG A 130 11.25 6.80 8.20
CA ARG A 130 10.79 7.28 9.51
C ARG A 130 11.33 6.46 10.67
N MET A 131 12.02 5.36 10.40
CA MET A 131 12.59 4.49 11.44
C MET A 131 13.97 4.99 11.87
N PRO A 132 14.16 5.42 13.14
CA PRO A 132 15.50 5.68 13.66
C PRO A 132 16.36 4.42 13.56
N VAL A 133 17.65 4.57 13.25
CA VAL A 133 18.56 3.41 13.20
C VAL A 133 18.52 2.63 14.53
N GLY A 134 18.36 1.31 14.40
CA GLY A 134 18.20 0.39 15.54
C GLY A 134 16.76 0.15 15.98
N ALA A 135 15.78 0.86 15.41
CA ALA A 135 14.37 0.62 15.67
C ALA A 135 13.91 -0.73 15.11
N ARG A 136 12.87 -1.29 15.73
CA ARG A 136 12.08 -2.39 15.20
C ARG A 136 10.63 -2.00 15.24
N TRP A 137 10.04 -1.87 14.06
CA TRP A 137 8.61 -1.69 13.88
C TRP A 137 8.02 -3.01 13.37
#